data_AF-A0A7W1QXA6-F1
#
_entry.id   AF-A0A7W1QXA6-F1
#
_cell.length_a   1.000
_cell.length_b   1.000
_cell.length_c   1.000
_cell.angle_alpha   90.00
_cell.angle_beta   90.00
_cell.angle_gamma   90.00
#
_symmetry.space_group_name_H-M   'P 1'
#
loop_
_entity.id
_entity.type
_entity.pdbx_description
1 polymer ?
#
loop_
_entity_poly.entity_id
_entity_poly.type
_entity_poly.pdbx_seq_one_letter_code
_entity_poly.pdbx_strand_id
1 'polypeptide(L)'
;MSELQHEAATTRKVLERVPTEKFDWKPHEKSMTMGRLATHVANMFGWFSATLETDELDFAGGYEEPKPATNEELVNIFDKNVAAATETLKNASDETFGQNWKLRNGEQIFLDMPKAGVIRGMV
;
A
#
# COMPACT_ATOMS: atom_id res chain seq x y z
N MET A 1 -11.57 -11.87 1.04
CA MET A 1 -12.19 -11.03 2.10
C MET A 1 -11.71 -11.37 3.51
N SER A 2 -11.77 -12.63 3.97
CA SER A 2 -11.33 -12.99 5.34
C SER A 2 -9.86 -12.66 5.62
N GLU A 3 -8.96 -12.98 4.68
CA GLU A 3 -7.52 -12.70 4.77
C GLU A 3 -7.22 -11.20 4.93
N LEU A 4 -7.73 -10.36 4.03
CA LEU A 4 -7.62 -8.90 4.09
C LEU A 4 -8.04 -8.34 5.47
N GLN A 5 -9.18 -8.78 5.99
CA GLN A 5 -9.69 -8.29 7.29
C GLN A 5 -8.81 -8.73 8.45
N HIS A 6 -8.29 -9.96 8.41
CA HIS A 6 -7.40 -10.48 9.44
C HIS A 6 -6.07 -9.72 9.48
N GLU A 7 -5.45 -9.50 8.32
CA GLU A 7 -4.21 -8.75 8.18
C GLU A 7 -4.41 -7.28 8.52
N ALA A 8 -5.51 -6.68 8.09
CA ALA A 8 -5.83 -5.30 8.38
C ALA A 8 -5.97 -5.08 9.90
N ALA A 9 -6.70 -5.95 10.59
CA ALA A 9 -6.90 -5.84 12.04
C ALA A 9 -5.58 -5.96 12.82
N THR A 10 -4.65 -6.80 12.36
CA THR A 10 -3.33 -6.95 12.99
C THR A 10 -2.44 -5.75 12.70
N THR A 11 -2.37 -5.32 11.44
CA THR A 11 -1.56 -4.18 11.01
C THR A 11 -1.99 -2.89 11.70
N ARG A 12 -3.31 -2.66 11.80
CA ARG A 12 -3.87 -1.50 12.52
C ARG A 12 -3.34 -1.40 13.94
N LYS A 13 -3.38 -2.51 14.69
CA LYS A 13 -2.87 -2.57 16.07
C LYS A 13 -1.38 -2.22 16.14
N VAL A 14 -0.60 -2.65 15.17
CA VAL A 14 0.84 -2.32 15.13
C VAL A 14 1.03 -0.82 14.85
N LEU A 15 0.32 -0.27 13.86
CA LEU A 15 0.40 1.15 13.50
C LEU A 15 -0.01 2.06 14.66
N GLU A 16 -1.07 1.73 15.40
CA GLU A 16 -1.50 2.47 16.61
C GLU A 16 -0.43 2.59 17.70
N ARG A 17 0.57 1.70 17.70
CA ARG A 17 1.64 1.66 18.70
C ARG A 17 2.89 2.41 18.26
N VAL A 18 2.92 2.96 17.04
CA VAL A 18 4.08 3.70 16.53
C VAL A 18 4.19 5.05 17.25
N PRO A 19 5.25 5.28 18.04
CA PRO A 19 5.41 6.54 18.77
C PRO A 19 5.74 7.69 17.82
N THR A 20 4.93 8.76 17.86
CA THR A 20 5.10 9.93 16.97
C THR A 20 6.44 10.61 17.21
N GLU A 21 6.89 10.68 18.46
CA GLU A 21 8.17 11.25 18.87
C GLU A 21 9.39 10.46 18.37
N LYS A 22 9.19 9.29 17.77
CA LYS A 22 10.24 8.49 17.13
C LYS A 22 10.16 8.50 15.61
N PHE A 23 9.31 9.32 15.00
CA PHE A 23 9.16 9.34 13.53
C PHE A 23 10.48 9.58 12.80
N ASP A 24 11.39 10.37 13.35
CA ASP A 24 12.72 10.63 12.77
C ASP A 24 13.77 9.56 13.11
N TRP A 25 13.47 8.65 14.03
CA TRP A 25 14.39 7.58 14.39
C TRP A 25 14.63 6.65 13.21
N LYS A 26 15.87 6.19 13.06
CA LYS A 26 16.26 5.21 12.04
C LYS A 26 16.82 3.95 12.71
N PRO A 27 16.43 2.75 12.25
CA PRO A 27 17.06 1.51 12.72
C PRO A 27 18.52 1.39 12.29
N HIS A 28 18.87 2.01 11.15
CA HIS A 28 20.23 2.11 10.62
C HIS A 28 20.34 3.36 9.74
N GLU A 29 21.53 3.95 9.60
CA GLU A 29 21.73 5.22 8.87
C GLU A 29 21.22 5.18 7.41
N LYS A 30 21.41 4.02 6.76
CA LYS A 30 20.95 3.74 5.39
C LYS A 30 19.44 3.47 5.27
N SER A 31 18.74 3.28 6.39
CA SER A 31 17.31 3.00 6.39
C SER A 31 16.47 4.28 6.31
N MET A 32 15.22 4.10 5.90
CA MET A 32 14.17 5.10 6.04
C MET A 32 13.88 5.38 7.52
N THR A 33 13.32 6.56 7.80
CA THR A 33 12.89 6.92 9.16
C THR A 33 11.67 6.09 9.58
N MET A 34 11.44 5.95 10.89
CA MET A 34 10.32 5.18 11.43
C MET A 34 8.97 5.69 10.88
N GLY A 35 8.79 7.01 10.80
CA GLY A 35 7.58 7.61 10.26
C GLY A 35 7.35 7.21 8.80
N ARG A 36 8.41 7.20 7.98
CA ARG A 36 8.34 6.78 6.58
C ARG A 36 8.11 5.27 6.46
N LEU A 37 8.77 4.44 7.27
CA LEU A 37 8.55 2.99 7.29
C LEU A 37 7.11 2.64 7.69
N ALA A 38 6.59 3.29 8.73
CA ALA A 38 5.22 3.08 9.17
C ALA A 38 4.22 3.55 8.10
N THR A 39 4.49 4.69 7.45
CA THR A 39 3.65 5.20 6.36
C THR A 39 3.65 4.28 5.15
N HIS A 40 4.81 3.72 4.80
CA HIS A 40 4.92 2.71 3.75
C HIS A 40 3.98 1.52 4.03
N VAL A 41 4.02 0.97 5.26
CA VAL A 41 3.12 -0.11 5.69
C VAL A 41 1.65 0.32 5.65
N ALA A 42 1.33 1.52 6.15
CA ALA A 42 -0.02 2.07 6.13
C ALA A 42 -0.58 2.23 4.70
N ASN A 43 0.32 2.44 3.73
CA ASN A 43 -0.05 2.65 2.34
C ASN A 43 -0.14 1.36 1.49
N MET A 44 0.36 0.23 1.99
CA MET A 44 0.36 -1.03 1.23
C MET A 44 -1.05 -1.45 0.79
N PHE A 45 -2.08 -1.26 1.63
CA PHE A 45 -3.45 -1.59 1.27
C PHE A 45 -4.01 -0.75 0.11
N GLY A 46 -3.45 0.43 -0.15
CA GLY A 46 -3.83 1.23 -1.33
C GLY A 46 -3.45 0.57 -2.66
N TRP A 47 -2.53 -0.40 -2.65
CA TRP A 47 -2.12 -1.13 -3.85
C TRP A 47 -3.22 -2.04 -4.41
N PHE A 48 -4.21 -2.43 -3.60
CA PHE A 48 -5.37 -3.16 -4.13
C PHE A 48 -6.10 -2.35 -5.19
N SER A 49 -6.47 -1.11 -4.86
CA SER A 49 -7.14 -0.19 -5.78
C SER A 49 -6.23 0.17 -6.95
N ALA A 50 -4.96 0.52 -6.68
CA ALA A 50 -4.01 0.84 -7.75
C ALA A 50 -3.82 -0.31 -8.75
N THR A 51 -3.79 -1.56 -8.29
CA THR A 51 -3.57 -2.72 -9.15
C THR A 51 -4.83 -3.16 -9.87
N LEU A 52 -5.98 -3.20 -9.19
CA LEU A 52 -7.20 -3.77 -9.77
C LEU A 52 -7.96 -2.78 -10.64
N GLU A 53 -7.92 -1.48 -10.32
CA GLU A 53 -8.73 -0.43 -10.98
C GLU A 53 -7.97 0.29 -12.11
N THR A 54 -6.67 0.05 -12.25
CA THR A 54 -5.84 0.61 -13.32
C THR A 54 -5.14 -0.50 -14.11
N ASP A 55 -4.48 -0.14 -15.19
CA ASP A 55 -3.65 -1.08 -15.98
C ASP A 55 -2.16 -0.93 -15.68
N GLU A 56 -1.75 0.18 -15.06
CA GLU A 56 -0.36 0.45 -14.71
C GLU A 56 -0.19 1.47 -13.58
N LEU A 57 0.97 1.41 -12.93
CA LEU A 57 1.51 2.48 -12.09
C LEU A 57 2.86 2.94 -12.66
N ASP A 58 2.94 4.23 -12.98
CA ASP A 58 4.17 4.87 -13.44
C ASP A 58 4.71 5.84 -12.38
N PHE A 59 5.84 5.48 -11.76
CA PHE A 59 6.50 6.34 -10.77
C PHE A 59 7.06 7.64 -11.35
N ALA A 60 7.34 7.70 -12.66
CA ALA A 60 7.79 8.94 -13.30
C ALA A 60 6.65 9.96 -13.44
N GLY A 61 5.38 9.50 -13.36
CA GLY A 61 4.19 10.33 -13.43
C GLY A 61 3.91 11.17 -12.18
N GLY A 62 4.71 11.01 -11.11
CA GLY A 62 4.56 11.73 -9.86
C GLY A 62 3.65 10.99 -8.88
N TYR A 63 4.26 10.13 -8.06
CA TYR A 63 3.63 9.58 -6.86
C TYR A 63 4.15 10.33 -5.64
N GLU A 64 3.25 10.98 -4.90
CA GLU A 64 3.57 11.60 -3.62
C GLU A 64 3.18 10.67 -2.47
N GLU A 65 4.19 10.23 -1.71
CA GLU A 65 3.98 9.46 -0.50
C GLU A 65 3.33 10.37 0.57
N PRO A 66 2.27 9.90 1.27
CA PRO A 66 1.71 10.61 2.41
C PRO A 66 2.80 10.93 3.45
N LYS A 67 2.65 12.05 4.16
CA LYS A 67 3.60 12.48 5.20
C LYS A 67 2.83 12.80 6.49
N PRO A 68 2.33 11.77 7.20
CA PRO A 68 1.61 12.01 8.44
C PRO A 68 2.55 12.66 9.46
N ALA A 69 2.06 13.68 10.15
CA ALA A 69 2.73 14.34 11.25
C ALA A 69 2.44 13.65 12.60
N THR A 70 1.40 12.83 12.66
CA THR A 70 0.94 12.16 13.89
C THR A 70 0.60 10.69 13.68
N ASN A 71 0.60 9.92 14.76
CA ASN A 71 0.10 8.54 14.77
C ASN A 71 -1.37 8.46 14.31
N GLU A 72 -2.20 9.43 14.69
CA GLU A 72 -3.61 9.47 14.30
C GLU A 72 -3.77 9.64 12.78
N GLU A 73 -3.00 10.53 12.16
CA GLU A 73 -2.98 10.69 10.70
C GLU A 73 -2.50 9.42 9.99
N LEU A 74 -1.48 8.75 10.54
CA LEU A 74 -0.98 7.46 10.04
C LEU A 74 -2.08 6.39 10.06
N VAL A 75 -2.79 6.24 11.18
CA VAL A 75 -3.90 5.29 11.30
C VAL A 75 -5.06 5.66 10.39
N ASN A 76 -5.37 6.95 10.22
CA ASN A 76 -6.40 7.41 9.31
C ASN A 76 -6.08 7.12 7.83
N ILE A 77 -4.81 7.23 7.41
CA ILE A 77 -4.36 6.81 6.07
C ILE A 77 -4.62 5.31 5.89
N PHE A 78 -4.21 4.51 6.86
CA PHE A 78 -4.40 3.07 6.83
C PHE A 78 -5.89 2.68 6.75
N ASP A 79 -6.73 3.25 7.60
CA ASP A 79 -8.17 2.95 7.64
C ASP A 79 -8.87 3.31 6.31
N LYS A 80 -8.47 4.43 5.68
CA LYS A 80 -8.95 4.80 4.34
C LYS A 80 -8.54 3.77 3.28
N ASN A 81 -7.27 3.33 3.30
CA ASN A 81 -6.76 2.35 2.35
C ASN A 81 -7.42 0.98 2.51
N VAL A 82 -7.67 0.53 3.75
CA VAL A 82 -8.39 -0.72 4.01
C VAL A 82 -9.83 -0.65 3.51
N ALA A 83 -10.51 0.49 3.73
CA ALA A 83 -11.88 0.69 3.23
C ALA A 83 -11.92 0.65 1.68
N ALA A 84 -11.00 1.35 1.02
CA ALA A 84 -10.88 1.33 -0.44
C ALA A 84 -10.57 -0.08 -0.96
N ALA A 85 -9.56 -0.76 -0.41
CA ALA A 85 -9.21 -2.14 -0.78
C ALA A 85 -10.40 -3.11 -0.62
N THR A 86 -11.16 -2.96 0.46
CA THR A 86 -12.36 -3.77 0.72
C THR A 86 -13.41 -3.55 -0.37
N GLU A 87 -13.62 -2.32 -0.81
CA GLU A 87 -14.59 -1.99 -1.85
C GLU A 87 -14.11 -2.46 -3.22
N THR A 88 -12.86 -2.18 -3.58
CA THR A 88 -12.23 -2.66 -4.81
C THR A 88 -12.35 -4.18 -4.95
N LEU A 89 -12.00 -4.93 -3.90
CA LEU A 89 -12.05 -6.39 -3.93
C LEU A 89 -13.46 -6.96 -4.03
N LYS A 90 -14.48 -6.27 -3.50
CA LYS A 90 -15.88 -6.70 -3.65
C LYS A 90 -16.39 -6.52 -5.08
N ASN A 91 -15.90 -5.49 -5.77
CA ASN A 91 -16.35 -5.12 -7.10
C ASN A 91 -15.50 -5.74 -8.22
N ALA A 92 -14.30 -6.24 -7.91
CA ALA A 92 -13.42 -6.90 -8.88
C ALA A 92 -14.00 -8.24 -9.35
N SER A 93 -13.94 -8.48 -10.66
CA SER A 93 -14.33 -9.75 -11.30
C SER A 93 -13.13 -10.69 -11.45
N ASP A 94 -13.37 -11.99 -11.58
CA ASP A 94 -12.31 -12.97 -11.90
C ASP A 94 -11.55 -12.62 -13.18
N GLU A 95 -12.23 -12.03 -14.17
CA GLU A 95 -11.61 -11.53 -15.39
C GLU A 95 -10.60 -10.42 -15.09
N THR A 96 -10.93 -9.49 -14.18
CA THR A 96 -10.02 -8.42 -13.75
C THR A 96 -8.74 -9.02 -13.17
N PHE A 97 -8.84 -10.06 -12.35
CA PHE A 97 -7.68 -10.72 -11.77
C PHE A 97 -6.76 -11.38 -12.80
N GLY A 98 -7.30 -11.80 -13.95
CA GLY A 98 -6.56 -12.41 -15.05
C GLY A 98 -5.87 -11.41 -15.98
N GLN A 99 -6.23 -10.12 -15.94
CA GLN A 99 -5.58 -9.09 -16.75
C GLN A 99 -4.17 -8.78 -16.25
N ASN A 100 -3.27 -8.42 -17.16
CA ASN A 100 -1.94 -7.95 -16.79
C ASN A 100 -1.99 -6.53 -16.22
N TRP A 101 -1.05 -6.23 -15.33
CA TRP A 101 -0.81 -4.90 -14.80
C TRP A 101 0.69 -4.60 -14.81
N LYS A 102 1.04 -3.33 -15.06
CA LYS A 102 2.44 -2.91 -15.22
C LYS A 102 2.90 -1.97 -14.13
N LEU A 103 4.08 -2.25 -13.57
CA LEU A 103 4.81 -1.30 -12.74
C LEU A 103 5.98 -0.74 -13.54
N ARG A 104 6.04 0.58 -13.70
CA ARG A 104 7.09 1.24 -14.48
C ARG A 104 7.58 2.54 -13.84
N ASN A 105 8.69 3.03 -14.36
CA ASN A 105 9.22 4.37 -14.09
C ASN A 105 9.67 4.97 -15.43
N GLY A 106 8.77 5.70 -16.07
CA GLY A 106 8.93 6.17 -17.44
C GLY A 106 9.00 4.98 -18.41
N GLU A 107 10.10 4.91 -19.16
CA GLU A 107 10.35 3.83 -20.13
C GLU A 107 10.81 2.52 -19.48
N GLN A 108 11.25 2.55 -18.22
CA GLN A 108 11.73 1.37 -17.53
C GLN A 108 10.56 0.58 -16.94
N ILE A 109 10.32 -0.64 -17.45
CA ILE A 109 9.34 -1.58 -16.91
C ILE A 109 10.00 -2.42 -15.82
N PHE A 110 9.44 -2.41 -14.62
CA PHE A 110 9.85 -3.26 -13.50
C PHE A 110 9.09 -4.58 -13.47
N LEU A 111 7.80 -4.55 -13.80
CA LEU A 111 6.92 -5.71 -13.76
C LEU A 111 5.80 -5.56 -14.80
N ASP A 112 5.43 -6.68 -15.43
CA ASP A 112 4.28 -6.84 -16.31
C ASP A 112 3.76 -8.28 -16.11
N MET A 113 2.73 -8.46 -15.29
CA MET A 113 2.20 -9.77 -14.93
C MET A 113 0.72 -9.70 -14.53
N PRO A 114 0.01 -10.82 -14.41
CA PRO A 114 -1.40 -10.82 -14.02
C PRO A 114 -1.63 -10.13 -12.67
N LYS A 115 -2.71 -9.34 -12.56
CA LYS A 115 -3.13 -8.60 -11.36
C LYS A 115 -3.22 -9.51 -10.13
N ALA A 116 -3.72 -10.74 -10.28
CA ALA A 116 -3.74 -11.74 -9.21
C ALA A 116 -2.34 -12.04 -8.63
N GLY A 117 -1.34 -12.13 -9.50
CA GLY A 117 0.04 -12.39 -9.09
C GLY A 117 0.68 -11.18 -8.40
N VAL A 118 0.36 -9.97 -8.83
CA VAL A 118 0.76 -8.73 -8.15
C VAL A 118 0.18 -8.68 -6.74
N ILE A 119 -1.14 -8.85 -6.61
CA ILE A 119 -1.83 -8.83 -5.31
C ILE A 119 -1.27 -9.90 -4.35
N ARG A 120 -1.00 -11.11 -4.84
CA ARG A 120 -0.49 -12.20 -3.97
C ARG A 120 0.99 -12.08 -3.62
N GLY A 121 1.79 -11.46 -4.48
CA GLY A 121 3.25 -11.40 -4.32
C GLY A 121 3.76 -10.11 -3.70
N MET A 122 2.96 -9.04 -3.73
CA MET A 122 3.42 -7.69 -3.39
C MET A 122 2.53 -6.96 -2.39
N VAL A 123 1.31 -7.45 -2.11
CA VAL A 123 0.34 -6.79 -1.24
C VAL A 123 0.05 -7.63 -0.01
#